data_AF-A0A814IAG3-F1
#
_entry.id   AF-A0A814IAG3-F1
#
_cell.length_a   1.000
_cell.length_b   1.000
_cell.length_c   1.000
_cell.angle_alpha   90.00
_cell.angle_beta   90.00
_cell.angle_gamma   90.00
#
_symmetry.space_group_name_H-M   'P 1'
#
loop_
_entity.id
_entity.type
_entity.pdbx_description
1 polymer ?
#
loop_
_entity_poly.entity_id
_entity_poly.type
_entity_poly.pdbx_seq_one_letter_code
_entity_poly.pdbx_strand_id
1 'polypeptide(L)'
;MLSNQFGVYQAYGYGNVTSTAVWTASQSSRPTGAYFVAQVDRNLVVYTASGSILWAINTYNNGAGSPFCLKMLDSGNLVWVDSTNTIIWQSNSSG
;
A
#
# COMPACT_ATOMS: atom_id res chain seq x y z
N MET A 1 -5.79 -11.23 -16.37
CA MET A 1 -6.05 -9.79 -16.20
C MET A 1 -4.89 -9.23 -15.39
N LEU A 2 -4.21 -8.22 -15.92
CA LEU A 2 -2.87 -7.79 -15.51
C LEU A 2 -2.87 -7.23 -14.08
N SER A 3 -2.01 -7.79 -13.23
CA SER A 3 -1.78 -7.38 -11.85
C SER A 3 -0.90 -6.13 -11.85
N ASN A 4 -1.49 -4.96 -11.64
CA ASN A 4 -0.75 -3.71 -11.43
C ASN A 4 -0.30 -3.63 -9.96
N GLN A 5 0.78 -4.34 -9.64
CA GLN A 5 1.49 -4.21 -8.36
C GLN A 5 2.38 -2.97 -8.40
N PHE A 6 1.99 -1.89 -7.72
CA PHE A 6 2.83 -0.71 -7.58
C PHE A 6 2.77 -0.11 -6.17
N GLY A 7 2.98 -0.89 -5.10
CA GLY A 7 3.00 -0.40 -3.72
C GLY A 7 4.42 -0.28 -3.15
N VAL A 8 4.77 0.85 -2.51
CA VAL A 8 5.98 0.97 -1.68
C VAL A 8 5.64 0.54 -0.28
N TYR A 9 6.31 -0.49 0.24
CA TYR A 9 6.28 -0.83 1.66
C TYR A 9 7.69 -0.80 2.22
N GLN A 10 7.95 0.20 3.07
CA GLN A 10 9.07 0.14 4.00
C GLN A 10 8.52 -0.43 5.32
N ALA A 11 8.58 -1.74 5.47
CA ALA A 11 8.32 -2.38 6.75
C ALA A 11 9.59 -2.29 7.61
N TYR A 12 9.57 -1.48 8.66
CA TYR A 12 10.56 -1.58 9.73
C TYR A 12 10.16 -2.75 10.64
N GLY A 13 10.70 -3.94 10.35
CA GLY A 13 10.64 -5.07 11.29
C GLY A 13 11.70 -4.90 12.39
N TYR A 14 11.37 -5.28 13.63
CA TYR A 14 12.34 -5.30 14.73
C TYR A 14 13.30 -6.49 14.54
N GLY A 15 14.46 -6.24 13.94
CA GLY A 15 15.48 -7.25 13.64
C GLY A 15 16.42 -6.79 12.55
N ASN A 16 17.65 -7.30 12.51
CA ASN A 16 18.68 -6.94 11.54
C ASN A 16 18.31 -7.37 10.11
N VAL A 17 17.37 -6.67 9.49
CA VAL A 17 17.15 -6.72 8.05
C VAL A 17 18.16 -5.76 7.44
N THR A 18 19.09 -6.25 6.62
CA THR A 18 19.85 -5.39 5.72
C THR A 18 18.85 -4.48 5.03
N SER A 19 19.04 -3.17 5.16
CA SER A 19 18.14 -2.08 4.73
C SER A 19 18.07 -1.97 3.21
N THR A 20 17.76 -3.07 2.54
CA THR A 20 17.61 -3.18 1.11
C THR A 20 16.14 -2.95 0.81
N ALA A 21 15.82 -1.76 0.31
CA ALA A 21 14.48 -1.50 -0.18
C ALA A 21 14.15 -2.51 -1.28
N VAL A 22 13.14 -3.35 -1.06
CA VAL A 22 12.75 -4.39 -2.02
C VAL A 22 12.11 -3.76 -3.27
N TRP A 23 11.61 -2.52 -3.18
CA TRP A 23 11.08 -1.74 -4.31
C TRP A 23 10.87 -0.23 -4.01
N THR A 24 10.65 0.62 -5.03
CA THR A 24 10.38 2.08 -4.93
C THR A 24 9.29 2.57 -5.91
N ALA A 25 8.42 3.51 -5.48
CA ALA A 25 7.29 4.06 -6.25
C ALA A 25 7.72 4.82 -7.51
N SER A 26 8.96 5.31 -7.54
CA SER A 26 9.54 6.02 -8.67
C SER A 26 11.06 5.77 -8.71
N GLN A 27 11.59 5.56 -9.92
CA GLN A 27 13.03 5.48 -10.17
C GLN A 27 13.66 6.86 -10.43
N SER A 28 12.87 7.87 -10.81
CA SER A 28 13.37 9.16 -11.31
C SER A 28 13.37 10.31 -10.29
N SER A 29 12.69 10.17 -9.16
CA SER A 29 12.63 11.22 -8.14
C SER A 29 12.04 10.63 -6.88
N ARG A 30 12.88 10.36 -5.86
CA ARG A 30 12.40 10.05 -4.49
C ARG A 30 11.59 11.28 -4.04
N PRO A 31 10.26 11.28 -4.13
CA PRO A 31 9.50 12.48 -3.90
C PRO A 31 9.60 12.78 -2.41
N THR A 32 10.28 13.87 -2.06
CA THR A 32 10.39 14.29 -0.66
C THR A 32 9.01 14.73 -0.17
N GLY A 33 8.56 14.17 0.95
CA GLY A 33 7.27 14.51 1.53
C GLY A 33 6.06 13.83 0.87
N ALA A 34 6.27 12.72 0.16
CA ALA A 34 5.15 11.86 -0.23
C ALA A 34 4.41 11.33 1.01
N TYR A 35 3.09 11.21 0.90
CA TYR A 35 2.24 10.75 1.99
C TYR A 35 1.15 9.81 1.50
N PHE A 36 0.58 9.07 2.44
CA PHE A 36 -0.39 8.02 2.17
C PHE A 36 -1.73 8.34 2.80
N VAL A 37 -2.81 8.09 2.07
CA VAL A 37 -4.17 8.40 2.53
C VAL A 37 -5.07 7.19 2.27
N ALA A 38 -5.70 6.72 3.36
CA ALA A 38 -6.92 5.91 3.28
C ALA A 38 -8.10 6.86 3.07
N GLN A 39 -8.70 6.80 1.90
CA GLN A 39 -9.75 7.73 1.49
C GLN A 39 -11.14 7.21 1.89
N VAL A 40 -12.10 8.13 2.01
CA VAL A 40 -13.50 7.81 2.38
C VAL A 40 -14.19 6.92 1.34
N ASP A 41 -13.73 6.98 0.09
CA ASP A 41 -14.20 6.15 -1.03
C ASP A 41 -13.59 4.74 -1.03
N ARG A 42 -12.84 4.38 0.03
CA ARG A 42 -12.27 3.05 0.27
C ARG A 42 -11.06 2.73 -0.61
N ASN A 43 -10.50 3.76 -1.24
CA ASN A 43 -9.25 3.67 -1.96
C ASN A 43 -8.06 4.01 -1.05
N LEU A 44 -6.89 3.58 -1.49
CA LEU A 44 -5.64 3.78 -0.79
C LEU A 44 -4.65 4.41 -1.77
N VAL A 45 -4.22 5.63 -1.47
CA VAL A 45 -3.54 6.50 -2.44
C VAL A 45 -2.25 7.07 -1.86
N VAL A 46 -1.18 7.03 -2.65
CA VAL A 46 0.07 7.75 -2.40
C VAL A 46 0.03 9.06 -3.18
N TYR A 47 0.28 10.15 -2.48
CA TYR A 47 0.40 11.49 -3.05
C TYR A 47 1.84 12.00 -2.97
N THR A 48 2.21 12.84 -3.94
CA THR A 48 3.34 13.76 -3.81
C THR A 48 3.06 14.79 -2.70
N ALA A 49 4.10 15.48 -2.24
CA ALA A 49 3.95 16.61 -1.32
C ALA A 49 3.02 17.72 -1.86
N SER A 50 2.92 17.87 -3.19
CA SER A 50 2.04 18.83 -3.85
C SER A 50 0.61 18.32 -4.06
N GLY A 51 0.27 17.13 -3.58
CA GLY A 51 -1.08 16.55 -3.70
C GLY A 51 -1.39 15.89 -5.04
N SER A 52 -0.41 15.73 -5.93
CA SER A 52 -0.55 14.91 -7.15
C SER A 52 -0.48 13.43 -6.82
N ILE A 53 -1.31 12.60 -7.47
CA ILE A 53 -1.34 11.15 -7.26
C ILE A 53 -0.06 10.52 -7.84
N LEU A 54 0.63 9.74 -7.01
CA LEU A 54 1.75 8.89 -7.44
C LEU A 54 1.29 7.47 -7.71
N TRP A 55 0.38 6.95 -6.88
CA TRP A 55 -0.13 5.58 -6.99
C TRP A 55 -1.44 5.39 -6.24
N ALA A 56 -2.25 4.41 -6.66
CA ALA A 56 -3.45 3.97 -5.95
C ALA A 56 -3.73 2.46 -6.15
N ILE A 57 -4.37 1.81 -5.18
CA ILE A 57 -4.84 0.41 -5.28
C ILE A 57 -6.10 0.23 -6.14
N ASN A 58 -6.82 1.33 -6.43
CA ASN A 58 -8.02 1.35 -7.27
C ASN A 58 -9.18 0.48 -6.74
N THR A 59 -9.43 0.51 -5.43
CA THR A 59 -10.51 -0.25 -4.77
C THR A 59 -11.75 0.60 -4.45
N TYR A 60 -11.96 1.69 -5.18
CA TYR A 60 -13.07 2.62 -4.95
C TYR A 60 -14.41 1.87 -4.86
N ASN A 61 -15.18 2.15 -3.81
CA ASN A 61 -16.48 1.54 -3.52
C ASN A 61 -16.51 0.00 -3.41
N ASN A 62 -15.35 -0.66 -3.22
CA ASN A 62 -15.28 -2.10 -3.01
C ASN A 62 -15.22 -2.47 -1.50
N GLY A 63 -15.62 -3.69 -1.14
CA GLY A 63 -15.64 -4.20 0.23
C GLY A 63 -16.84 -3.75 1.08
N ALA A 64 -16.95 -4.32 2.28
CA ALA A 64 -17.91 -3.92 3.31
C ALA A 64 -17.60 -2.52 3.88
N GLY A 65 -18.48 -1.98 4.73
CA GLY A 65 -18.30 -0.65 5.32
C GLY A 65 -17.01 -0.49 6.16
N SER A 66 -16.76 0.73 6.64
CA SER A 66 -15.64 1.08 7.53
C SER A 66 -15.62 0.24 8.83
N PRO A 67 -14.46 -0.02 9.46
CA PRO A 67 -13.12 0.42 9.09
C PRO A 67 -12.45 -0.41 8.00
N PHE A 68 -11.55 0.22 7.25
CA PHE A 68 -10.61 -0.46 6.37
C PHE A 68 -9.23 -0.45 7.04
N CYS A 69 -8.48 -1.54 6.88
CA CYS A 69 -7.19 -1.73 7.54
C CYS A 69 -6.13 -2.16 6.55
N LEU A 70 -4.96 -1.52 6.60
CA LEU A 70 -3.75 -1.98 5.95
C LEU A 70 -2.99 -2.87 6.93
N LYS A 71 -2.71 -4.12 6.56
CA LYS A 71 -2.07 -5.11 7.44
C LYS A 71 -0.88 -5.75 6.74
N MET A 72 0.23 -5.87 7.46
CA MET A 72 1.37 -6.69 7.06
C MET A 72 1.19 -8.08 7.64
N LEU A 73 1.09 -9.09 6.77
CA LEU A 73 1.07 -10.48 7.20
C LEU A 73 2.49 -10.98 7.44
N ASP A 74 2.64 -12.00 8.29
CA ASP A 74 3.93 -12.63 8.61
C ASP A 74 4.66 -13.17 7.37
N SER A 75 3.90 -13.48 6.31
CA SER A 75 4.44 -13.93 5.02
C SER A 75 5.15 -12.83 4.22
N GLY A 76 5.12 -11.58 4.68
CA GLY A 76 5.60 -10.45 3.90
C GLY A 76 4.57 -9.91 2.89
N ASN A 77 3.34 -10.45 2.88
CA ASN A 77 2.27 -9.91 2.04
C ASN A 77 1.53 -8.78 2.77
N LEU A 78 1.48 -7.60 2.17
CA LEU A 78 0.61 -6.54 2.64
C LEU A 78 -0.77 -6.62 2.01
N VAL A 79 -1.80 -6.53 2.85
CA VAL A 79 -3.20 -6.63 2.47
C VAL A 79 -3.99 -5.40 2.91
N TRP A 80 -4.94 -5.00 2.07
CA TRP A 80 -6.00 -4.05 2.38
C TRP A 80 -7.28 -4.84 2.64
N VAL A 81 -7.84 -4.71 3.84
CA VAL A 81 -9.02 -5.46 4.27
C VAL A 81 -10.16 -4.53 4.69
N ASP A 82 -11.40 -4.98 4.52
CA ASP A 82 -12.58 -4.28 5.02
C ASP A 82 -12.90 -4.66 6.48
N SER A 83 -14.02 -4.14 6.99
CA SER A 83 -14.50 -4.38 8.37
C SER A 83 -14.80 -5.85 8.69
N THR A 84 -14.98 -6.69 7.66
CA THR A 84 -15.21 -8.13 7.82
C THR A 84 -13.92 -8.94 7.77
N ASN A 85 -12.76 -8.27 7.65
CA ASN A 85 -11.45 -8.86 7.35
C ASN A 85 -11.36 -9.51 5.96
N THR A 86 -12.26 -9.16 5.03
CA THR A 86 -12.15 -9.62 3.65
C THR A 86 -11.01 -8.87 2.95
N ILE A 87 -10.11 -9.59 2.29
CA ILE A 87 -9.02 -9.01 1.50
C ILE A 87 -9.60 -8.43 0.21
N ILE A 88 -9.42 -7.13 0.04
CA ILE A 88 -9.94 -6.36 -1.11
C ILE A 88 -8.82 -6.03 -2.09
N TRP A 89 -7.59 -5.92 -1.58
CA TRP A 89 -6.37 -5.81 -2.37
C TRP A 89 -5.22 -6.46 -1.63
N GLN A 90 -4.24 -6.99 -2.37
CA GLN A 90 -3.02 -7.53 -1.80
C GLN A 90 -1.81 -7.25 -2.71
N SER A 91 -0.66 -7.10 -2.06
CA SER A 91 0.60 -6.82 -2.73
C SER A 91 1.17 -8.00 -3.50
N ASN A 92 0.71 -9.23 -3.23
CA ASN A 92 1.32 -10.53 -3.61
C ASN A 92 2.85 -10.54 -3.50
N SER A 93 3.39 -9.86 -2.49
CA SER A 93 4.79 -9.94 -2.12
C SER A 93 5.00 -11.04 -1.09
N SER A 94 6.21 -11.57 -1.04
CA SER A 94 6.68 -12.48 0.00
C SER A 94 7.99 -11.95 0.58
N GLY A 95 8.17 -12.11 1.89
CA GLY A 95 9.40 -11.75 2.60
C GLY A 95 10.50 -12.80 2.49
#